data_AF-A0A350XAS0-F1
#
_entry.id   AF-A0A350XAS0-F1
#
_cell.length_a   1.000
_cell.length_b   1.000
_cell.length_c   1.000
_cell.angle_alpha   90.00
_cell.angle_beta   90.00
_cell.angle_gamma   90.00
#
_symmetry.space_group_name_H-M   'P 1'
#
loop_
_entity.id
_entity.type
_entity.pdbx_description
1 polymer ?
#
loop_
_entity_poly.entity_id
_entity_poly.type
_entity_poly.pdbx_seq_one_letter_code
_entity_poly.pdbx_strand_id
1 'polypeptide(L)'
;KHFWHFYPRVNGAISTEPNKLIGDKRKIFNWLKCKAEDFPPPEQLLPVKFDNSIFEVLDEAVCNLMAYFKKQQNSRQLKPKLTKLLEKVHYALTQVSPTPEEPTYQEAKERVLKAIVTVNLRIYERDIKGIWEKYVSSKDLNALVFSLDELFVEQDQYYELDQEELKPLEMIKEEDIQLVCYQWFNPE
;
A
#
# COMPACT_ATOMS: atom_id res chain seq x y z
N LYS A 1 8.51 -1.01 0.24
CA LYS A 1 7.47 -1.94 -0.30
C LYS A 1 7.95 -2.39 -1.68
N HIS A 2 8.11 -3.70 -1.92
CA HIS A 2 8.55 -4.22 -3.21
C HIS A 2 7.33 -4.54 -4.10
N PHE A 3 7.39 -4.23 -5.39
CA PHE A 3 6.38 -4.61 -6.38
C PHE A 3 7.01 -5.57 -7.39
N TRP A 4 6.19 -6.45 -7.97
CA TRP A 4 6.63 -7.46 -8.93
C TRP A 4 5.61 -7.52 -10.05
N HIS A 5 6.02 -7.26 -11.28
CA HIS A 5 5.20 -7.38 -12.48
C HIS A 5 5.84 -8.40 -13.41
N PHE A 6 5.04 -9.36 -13.88
CA PHE A 6 5.45 -10.32 -14.89
C PHE A 6 4.57 -10.16 -16.13
N TYR A 7 5.22 -9.96 -17.27
CA TYR A 7 4.61 -9.78 -18.58
C TYR A 7 4.74 -11.09 -19.39
N PRO A 8 3.67 -11.88 -19.54
CA PRO A 8 3.75 -13.17 -20.22
C PRO A 8 3.89 -13.02 -21.74
N ARG A 9 4.49 -14.01 -22.40
CA ARG A 9 4.38 -14.14 -23.85
C ARG A 9 3.02 -14.72 -24.24
N VAL A 10 2.33 -14.08 -25.18
CA VAL A 10 1.08 -14.52 -25.79
C VAL A 10 1.26 -14.51 -27.30
N ASN A 11 1.01 -15.65 -27.96
CA ASN A 11 1.22 -15.81 -29.41
C ASN A 11 2.64 -15.42 -29.88
N GLY A 12 3.66 -15.68 -29.05
CA GLY A 12 5.06 -15.39 -29.37
C GLY A 12 5.55 -13.99 -28.98
N ALA A 13 4.67 -13.04 -28.70
CA ALA A 13 5.01 -11.67 -28.31
C ALA A 13 4.81 -11.43 -26.80
N ILE A 14 5.61 -10.56 -26.18
CA ILE A 14 5.40 -10.18 -24.78
C ILE A 14 4.14 -9.30 -24.70
N SER A 15 3.19 -9.67 -23.85
CA SER A 15 1.94 -8.92 -23.68
C SER A 15 2.04 -7.98 -22.48
N THR A 16 1.72 -6.71 -22.73
CA THR A 16 1.68 -5.60 -21.78
C THR A 16 0.27 -5.24 -21.34
N GLU A 17 -0.74 -6.03 -21.77
CA GLU A 17 -2.13 -5.81 -21.43
C GLU A 17 -2.36 -5.96 -19.90
N PRO A 18 -3.00 -4.97 -19.24
CA PRO A 18 -3.15 -4.99 -17.78
C PRO A 18 -3.90 -6.20 -17.20
N ASN A 19 -4.77 -6.83 -17.99
CA ASN A 19 -5.54 -8.02 -17.58
C ASN A 19 -4.72 -9.33 -17.66
N LYS A 20 -3.61 -9.34 -18.40
CA LYS A 20 -2.70 -10.48 -18.56
C LYS A 20 -1.48 -10.37 -17.65
N LEU A 21 -1.19 -9.18 -17.15
CA LEU A 21 -0.14 -8.91 -16.18
C LEU A 21 -0.33 -9.75 -14.91
N ILE A 22 0.73 -10.42 -14.46
CA ILE A 22 0.75 -11.10 -13.17
C ILE A 22 1.51 -10.22 -12.16
N GLY A 23 0.83 -9.83 -11.08
CA GLY A 23 1.43 -9.09 -9.96
C GLY A 23 1.66 -9.91 -8.68
N ASP A 24 1.21 -11.18 -8.65
CA ASP A 24 1.32 -12.03 -7.47
C ASP A 24 2.76 -12.51 -7.27
N LYS A 25 3.42 -11.97 -6.22
CA LYS A 25 4.79 -12.33 -5.86
C LYS A 25 4.98 -13.83 -5.66
N ARG A 26 4.06 -14.55 -5.00
CA ARG A 26 4.23 -15.99 -4.74
C ARG A 26 4.17 -16.78 -6.05
N LYS A 27 3.26 -16.41 -6.94
CA LYS A 27 3.14 -17.01 -8.28
C LYS A 27 4.40 -16.79 -9.10
N ILE A 28 4.90 -15.54 -9.15
CA ILE A 28 6.12 -15.18 -9.87
C ILE A 28 7.33 -15.93 -9.29
N PHE A 29 7.51 -15.91 -7.97
CA PHE A 29 8.63 -16.61 -7.33
C PHE A 29 8.56 -18.12 -7.54
N ASN A 30 7.36 -18.70 -7.57
CA ASN A 30 7.22 -20.12 -7.89
C ASN A 30 7.60 -20.44 -9.34
N TRP A 31 7.48 -19.50 -10.28
CA TRP A 31 7.99 -19.67 -11.65
C TRP A 31 9.50 -19.46 -11.78
N LEU A 32 10.08 -18.61 -10.93
CA LEU A 32 11.52 -18.38 -10.88
C LEU A 32 12.27 -19.47 -10.11
N LYS A 33 11.56 -20.32 -9.36
CA LYS A 33 12.14 -21.50 -8.71
C LYS A 33 12.49 -22.54 -9.76
N CYS A 34 13.70 -22.42 -10.28
CA CYS A 34 14.30 -23.40 -11.16
C CYS A 34 15.56 -23.98 -10.51
N LYS A 35 15.85 -25.24 -10.80
CA LYS A 35 17.12 -25.92 -10.53
C LYS A 35 18.00 -25.85 -11.78
N ALA A 36 19.30 -26.07 -11.61
CA ALA A 36 20.23 -26.13 -12.74
C ALA A 36 19.81 -27.19 -13.78
N GLU A 37 19.19 -28.28 -13.32
CA GLU A 37 18.66 -29.38 -14.13
C GLU A 37 17.46 -28.98 -15.00
N ASP A 38 16.76 -27.90 -14.67
CA ASP A 38 15.57 -27.44 -15.41
C ASP A 38 15.94 -26.67 -16.70
N PHE A 39 17.22 -26.35 -16.89
CA PHE A 39 17.71 -25.64 -18.06
C PHE A 39 18.53 -26.56 -18.96
N PRO A 40 18.42 -26.41 -20.29
CA PRO A 40 19.35 -27.07 -21.21
C PRO A 40 20.79 -26.64 -20.87
N PRO A 41 21.77 -27.53 -21.00
CA PRO A 41 23.18 -27.14 -21.02
C PRO A 41 23.38 -25.96 -21.99
N PRO A 42 24.23 -24.96 -21.67
CA PRO A 42 24.45 -23.79 -22.51
C PRO A 42 24.73 -24.12 -23.98
N GLU A 43 25.40 -25.25 -24.24
CA GLU A 43 25.76 -25.76 -25.56
C GLU A 43 24.55 -26.24 -26.39
N GLN A 44 23.39 -26.45 -25.75
CA GLN A 44 22.14 -26.89 -26.37
C GLN A 44 21.15 -25.74 -26.58
N LEU A 45 21.48 -24.53 -26.12
CA LEU A 45 20.64 -23.36 -26.30
C LEU A 45 20.75 -22.88 -27.74
N LEU A 46 19.64 -22.97 -28.47
CA LEU A 46 19.57 -22.47 -29.83
C LEU A 46 19.71 -20.95 -29.83
N PRO A 47 20.47 -20.40 -30.78
CA PRO A 47 20.39 -18.99 -31.11
C PRO A 47 18.97 -18.50 -31.29
N VAL A 48 18.67 -17.36 -30.68
CA VAL A 48 17.41 -16.65 -30.91
C VAL A 48 17.70 -15.35 -31.61
N LYS A 49 16.86 -14.95 -32.57
CA LYS A 49 16.99 -13.61 -33.17
C LYS A 49 16.74 -12.56 -32.10
N PHE A 50 17.52 -11.48 -32.14
CA PHE A 50 17.27 -10.34 -31.27
C PHE A 50 15.88 -9.75 -31.59
N ASP A 51 15.06 -9.62 -30.55
CA ASP A 51 13.68 -9.16 -30.64
C ASP A 51 13.63 -7.68 -30.24
N ASN A 52 13.67 -6.78 -31.23
CA ASN A 52 13.65 -5.32 -31.02
C ASN A 52 12.36 -4.85 -30.33
N SER A 53 11.29 -5.64 -30.30
CA SER A 53 10.05 -5.28 -29.61
C SER A 53 10.24 -5.09 -28.10
N ILE A 54 11.37 -5.57 -27.55
CA ILE A 54 11.70 -5.40 -26.13
C ILE A 54 11.71 -3.93 -25.69
N PHE A 55 12.08 -3.00 -26.57
CA PHE A 55 12.10 -1.57 -26.23
C PHE A 55 10.68 -1.01 -26.07
N GLU A 56 9.78 -1.31 -27.00
CA GLU A 56 8.37 -0.91 -26.89
C GLU A 56 7.71 -1.55 -25.66
N VAL A 57 8.01 -2.83 -25.40
CA VAL A 57 7.54 -3.55 -24.23
C VAL A 57 8.04 -2.90 -22.93
N LEU A 58 9.29 -2.42 -22.91
CA LEU A 58 9.85 -1.73 -21.76
C LEU A 58 9.14 -0.40 -21.50
N ASP A 59 8.92 0.41 -22.53
CA ASP A 59 8.21 1.69 -22.42
C ASP A 59 6.78 1.48 -21.90
N GLU A 60 6.07 0.47 -22.41
CA GLU A 60 4.74 0.13 -21.93
C GLU A 60 4.76 -0.44 -20.50
N ALA A 61 5.77 -1.23 -20.15
CA ALA A 61 5.94 -1.75 -18.79
C ALA A 61 6.19 -0.61 -17.78
N VAL A 62 6.96 0.40 -18.17
CA VAL A 62 7.17 1.64 -17.43
C VAL A 62 5.83 2.40 -17.27
N CYS A 63 5.08 2.60 -18.35
CA CYS A 63 3.76 3.25 -18.29
C CYS A 63 2.82 2.53 -17.30
N ASN A 64 2.78 1.21 -17.35
CA ASN A 64 1.98 0.39 -16.45
C ASN A 64 2.40 0.54 -14.98
N LEU A 65 3.71 0.64 -14.71
CA LEU A 65 4.23 0.88 -13.35
C LEU A 65 3.84 2.26 -12.84
N MET A 66 3.97 3.29 -13.68
CA MET A 66 3.58 4.66 -13.31
C MET A 66 2.07 4.75 -13.03
N ALA A 67 1.25 4.09 -13.84
CA ALA A 67 -0.19 4.00 -13.60
C ALA A 67 -0.52 3.28 -12.28
N TYR A 68 0.21 2.20 -11.96
CA TYR A 68 0.09 1.48 -10.69
C TYR A 68 0.44 2.37 -9.49
N PHE A 69 1.55 3.11 -9.54
CA PHE A 69 1.95 4.03 -8.47
C PHE A 69 0.93 5.16 -8.28
N LYS A 70 0.44 5.75 -9.36
CA LYS A 70 -0.60 6.78 -9.32
C LYS A 70 -1.89 6.26 -8.70
N LYS A 71 -2.31 5.03 -9.04
CA LYS A 71 -3.48 4.39 -8.43
C LYS A 71 -3.27 4.15 -6.94
N GLN A 72 -2.08 3.68 -6.55
CA GLN A 72 -1.75 3.47 -5.14
C GLN A 72 -1.75 4.78 -4.35
N GLN A 73 -1.24 5.86 -4.94
CA GLN A 73 -1.28 7.21 -4.36
C GLN A 73 -2.73 7.68 -4.17
N ASN A 74 -3.55 7.60 -5.22
CA ASN A 74 -4.96 7.97 -5.15
C ASN A 74 -5.71 7.14 -4.10
N SER A 75 -5.43 5.84 -3.99
CA SER A 75 -6.06 4.98 -2.98
C SER A 75 -5.67 5.33 -1.55
N ARG A 76 -4.48 5.93 -1.34
CA ARG A 76 -4.04 6.44 -0.03
C ARG A 76 -4.61 7.82 0.27
N GLN A 77 -4.81 8.65 -0.74
CA GLN A 77 -5.41 9.98 -0.60
C GLN A 77 -6.94 9.96 -0.41
N LEU A 78 -7.60 8.85 -0.76
CA LEU A 78 -9.03 8.70 -0.53
C LEU A 78 -9.29 8.48 0.96
N LYS A 79 -9.78 9.52 1.64
CA LYS A 79 -10.24 9.43 3.04
C LYS A 79 -11.16 8.22 3.20
N PRO A 80 -10.89 7.31 4.16
CA PRO A 80 -11.76 6.16 4.39
C PRO A 80 -13.17 6.65 4.72
N LYS A 81 -14.17 5.97 4.13
CA LYS A 81 -15.57 6.24 4.50
C LYS A 81 -15.76 5.81 5.95
N LEU A 82 -16.03 6.78 6.83
CA LEU A 82 -16.27 6.53 8.25
C LEU A 82 -17.45 5.56 8.41
N THR A 83 -17.30 4.60 9.31
CA THR A 83 -18.44 3.78 9.73
C THR A 83 -19.33 4.60 10.66
N LYS A 84 -20.61 4.22 10.80
CA LYS A 84 -21.55 4.91 11.71
C LYS A 84 -21.04 5.01 13.16
N LEU A 85 -20.20 4.07 13.59
CA LEU A 85 -19.57 4.10 14.91
C LEU A 85 -18.53 5.21 14.98
N LEU A 86 -17.62 5.26 14.00
CA LEU A 86 -16.57 6.28 13.94
C LEU A 86 -17.14 7.68 13.74
N GLU A 87 -18.24 7.83 12.99
CA GLU A 87 -18.98 9.09 12.88
C GLU A 87 -19.48 9.58 14.26
N LYS A 88 -20.03 8.68 15.08
CA LYS A 88 -20.49 9.01 16.44
C LYS A 88 -19.33 9.38 17.37
N VAL A 89 -18.24 8.61 17.33
CA VAL A 89 -17.02 8.89 18.11
C VAL A 89 -16.46 10.25 17.72
N HIS A 90 -16.27 10.49 16.42
CA HIS A 90 -15.77 11.76 15.90
C HIS A 90 -16.68 12.94 16.31
N TYR A 91 -18.00 12.77 16.23
CA TYR A 91 -18.95 13.79 16.68
C TYR A 91 -18.85 14.07 18.18
N ALA A 92 -18.74 13.03 19.02
CA ALA A 92 -18.61 13.19 20.47
C ALA A 92 -17.32 13.95 20.86
N LEU A 93 -16.22 13.66 20.17
CA LEU A 93 -14.94 14.32 20.39
C LEU A 93 -14.91 15.77 19.88
N THR A 94 -15.65 16.10 18.82
CA THR A 94 -15.63 17.45 18.21
C THR A 94 -16.62 18.44 18.83
N GLN A 95 -17.74 17.98 19.39
CA GLN A 95 -18.80 18.86 19.92
C GLN A 95 -18.55 19.36 21.34
N VAL A 96 -17.67 18.70 22.09
CA VAL A 96 -17.40 19.06 23.49
C VAL A 96 -16.00 19.65 23.60
N SER A 97 -15.91 20.97 23.63
CA SER A 97 -14.79 21.71 24.24
C SER A 97 -15.21 23.15 24.59
N PRO A 98 -15.43 23.46 25.89
CA PRO A 98 -15.39 24.84 26.36
C PRO A 98 -14.53 25.05 27.63
N THR A 99 -13.73 24.07 28.06
CA THR A 99 -12.85 24.18 29.23
C THR A 99 -11.38 24.14 28.81
N PRO A 100 -10.47 24.87 29.49
CA PRO A 100 -9.03 24.72 29.28
C PRO A 100 -8.63 23.33 29.76
N GLU A 101 -8.64 22.38 28.85
CA GLU A 101 -8.25 20.98 29.09
C GLU A 101 -6.71 20.90 29.17
N GLU A 102 -6.21 19.90 29.91
CA GLU A 102 -4.77 19.68 30.05
C GLU A 102 -4.09 19.50 28.68
N PRO A 103 -2.85 20.00 28.49
CA PRO A 103 -2.15 19.93 27.21
C PRO A 103 -2.07 18.50 26.64
N THR A 104 -1.81 17.52 27.52
CA THR A 104 -1.71 16.10 27.15
C THR A 104 -3.01 15.52 26.61
N TYR A 105 -4.16 15.97 27.13
CA TYR A 105 -5.47 15.54 26.62
C TYR A 105 -5.73 16.10 25.22
N GLN A 106 -5.40 17.37 24.97
CA GLN A 106 -5.57 17.97 23.65
C GLN A 106 -4.71 17.26 22.60
N GLU A 107 -3.44 17.00 22.91
CA GLU A 107 -2.54 16.27 22.01
C GLU A 107 -3.04 14.86 21.70
N ALA A 108 -3.56 14.12 22.70
CA ALA A 108 -4.15 12.81 22.48
C ALA A 108 -5.44 12.90 21.65
N LYS A 109 -6.31 13.85 21.95
CA LYS A 109 -7.57 14.09 21.22
C LYS A 109 -7.33 14.42 19.75
N GLU A 110 -6.38 15.29 19.45
CA GLU A 110 -6.02 15.66 18.08
C GLU A 110 -5.46 14.45 17.30
N ARG A 111 -4.55 13.68 17.91
CA ARG A 111 -3.99 12.46 17.29
C ARG A 111 -5.07 11.42 17.02
N VAL A 112 -5.98 11.19 17.97
CA VAL A 112 -7.13 10.27 17.82
C VAL A 112 -8.06 10.73 16.70
N LEU A 113 -8.43 12.01 16.67
CA LEU A 113 -9.29 12.57 15.62
C LEU A 113 -8.66 12.43 14.24
N LYS A 114 -7.35 12.70 14.12
CA LYS A 114 -6.58 12.53 12.90
C LYS A 114 -6.54 11.07 12.44
N ALA A 115 -6.29 10.13 13.37
CA ALA A 115 -6.34 8.70 13.07
C ALA A 115 -7.70 8.25 12.53
N ILE A 116 -8.80 8.71 13.13
CA ILE A 116 -10.16 8.33 12.72
C ILE A 116 -10.45 8.71 11.26
N VAL A 117 -9.97 9.86 10.80
CA VAL A 117 -10.28 10.38 9.45
C VAL A 117 -9.29 9.95 8.37
N THR A 118 -8.12 9.44 8.76
CA THR A 118 -7.02 9.09 7.85
C THR A 118 -6.84 7.58 7.71
N VAL A 119 -6.94 6.84 8.82
CA VAL A 119 -6.57 5.42 8.87
C VAL A 119 -7.77 4.51 8.65
N ASN A 120 -7.57 3.36 8.00
CA ASN A 120 -8.62 2.37 7.83
C ASN A 120 -8.80 1.52 9.10
N LEU A 121 -9.63 2.02 10.03
CA LEU A 121 -9.87 1.39 11.33
C LEU A 121 -10.86 0.21 11.31
N ARG A 122 -11.25 -0.30 10.13
CA ARG A 122 -12.30 -1.33 10.01
C ARG A 122 -11.97 -2.64 10.73
N ILE A 123 -10.69 -2.99 10.82
CA ILE A 123 -10.23 -4.22 11.49
C ILE A 123 -10.42 -4.11 13.01
N TYR A 124 -10.38 -2.89 13.56
CA TYR A 124 -10.45 -2.60 15.00
C TYR A 124 -11.86 -2.21 15.47
N GLU A 125 -12.87 -2.30 14.59
CA GLU A 125 -14.23 -1.85 14.88
C GLU A 125 -14.84 -2.55 16.10
N ARG A 126 -14.46 -3.81 16.38
CA ARG A 126 -14.91 -4.55 17.56
C ARG A 126 -14.39 -3.91 18.86
N ASP A 127 -13.11 -3.58 18.90
CA ASP A 127 -12.46 -3.07 20.11
C ASP A 127 -12.86 -1.60 20.35
N ILE A 128 -12.95 -0.81 19.27
CA ILE A 128 -13.51 0.55 19.29
C ILE A 128 -14.95 0.55 19.81
N LYS A 129 -15.77 -0.44 19.43
CA LYS A 129 -17.14 -0.58 19.94
C LYS A 129 -17.15 -0.82 21.46
N GLY A 130 -16.26 -1.65 21.97
CA GLY A 130 -16.14 -1.89 23.41
C GLY A 130 -15.75 -0.62 24.18
N ILE A 131 -14.84 0.19 23.63
CA ILE A 131 -14.47 1.49 24.21
C ILE A 131 -15.66 2.46 24.16
N TRP A 132 -16.37 2.53 23.03
CA TRP A 132 -17.54 3.38 22.86
C TRP A 132 -18.67 3.05 23.83
N GLU A 133 -18.95 1.76 24.05
CA GLU A 133 -19.97 1.32 25.00
C GLU A 133 -19.64 1.74 26.44
N LYS A 134 -18.36 1.65 26.84
CA LYS A 134 -17.89 2.17 28.14
C LYS A 134 -18.14 3.67 28.26
N TYR A 135 -17.82 4.44 27.22
CA TYR A 135 -18.11 5.88 27.19
C TYR A 135 -19.61 6.19 27.28
N VAL A 136 -20.46 5.44 26.59
CA VAL A 136 -21.92 5.66 26.66
C VAL A 136 -22.43 5.52 28.09
N SER A 137 -21.85 4.58 28.86
CA SER A 137 -22.17 4.36 30.28
C SER A 137 -21.53 5.38 31.23
N SER A 138 -20.24 5.69 31.06
CA SER A 138 -19.51 6.58 31.99
C SER A 138 -19.69 8.06 31.71
N LYS A 139 -19.99 8.43 30.45
CA LYS A 139 -19.93 9.80 29.91
C LYS A 139 -18.58 10.49 30.08
N ASP A 140 -17.52 9.70 30.31
CA ASP A 140 -16.17 10.21 30.52
C ASP A 140 -15.41 10.32 29.20
N LEU A 141 -15.26 11.56 28.71
CA LEU A 141 -14.52 11.86 27.49
C LEU A 141 -13.01 11.65 27.63
N ASN A 142 -12.45 11.87 28.83
CA ASN A 142 -11.02 11.62 29.08
C ASN A 142 -10.73 10.12 28.92
N ALA A 143 -11.55 9.28 29.56
CA ALA A 143 -11.43 7.84 29.41
C ALA A 143 -11.61 7.38 27.96
N LEU A 144 -12.52 7.99 27.20
CA LEU A 144 -12.70 7.70 25.77
C LEU A 144 -11.45 8.03 24.96
N VAL A 145 -10.90 9.23 25.10
CA VAL A 145 -9.71 9.67 24.35
C VAL A 145 -8.51 8.79 24.69
N PHE A 146 -8.19 8.59 25.96
CA PHE A 146 -7.02 7.80 26.35
C PHE A 146 -7.15 6.33 25.99
N SER A 147 -8.36 5.74 26.07
CA SER A 147 -8.57 4.35 25.64
C SER A 147 -8.41 4.19 24.12
N LEU A 148 -8.82 5.19 23.34
CA LEU A 148 -8.60 5.20 21.89
C LEU A 148 -7.13 5.45 21.55
N ASP A 149 -6.48 6.37 22.26
CA ASP A 149 -5.05 6.67 22.08
C ASP A 149 -4.20 5.44 22.37
N GLU A 150 -4.46 4.77 23.50
CA GLU A 150 -3.80 3.52 23.89
C GLU A 150 -3.99 2.43 22.83
N LEU A 151 -5.23 2.19 22.39
CA LEU A 151 -5.52 1.22 21.32
C LEU A 151 -4.75 1.56 20.04
N PHE A 152 -4.69 2.83 19.63
CA PHE A 152 -4.02 3.24 18.40
C PHE A 152 -2.49 3.14 18.50
N VAL A 153 -1.92 3.38 19.68
CA VAL A 153 -0.49 3.12 19.96
C VAL A 153 -0.19 1.63 19.90
N GLU A 154 -0.97 0.80 20.59
CA GLU A 154 -0.76 -0.67 20.62
C GLU A 154 -0.83 -1.30 19.22
N GLN A 155 -1.67 -0.74 18.35
CA GLN A 155 -1.87 -1.23 16.99
C GLN A 155 -1.00 -0.50 15.96
N ASP A 156 -0.08 0.36 16.37
CA ASP A 156 0.84 1.11 15.50
C ASP A 156 0.13 1.98 14.43
N GLN A 157 -1.05 2.52 14.75
CA GLN A 157 -1.87 3.28 13.79
C GLN A 157 -1.33 4.70 13.54
N TYR A 158 -0.54 5.24 14.47
CA TYR A 158 0.05 6.57 14.34
C TYR A 158 1.26 6.60 13.41
N TYR A 159 1.94 5.47 13.22
CA TYR A 159 3.01 5.38 12.23
C TYR A 159 2.52 5.71 10.81
N GLU A 160 1.26 5.38 10.47
CA GLU A 160 0.67 5.76 9.19
C GLU A 160 0.42 7.27 9.09
N LEU A 161 0.11 7.95 10.20
CA LEU A 161 -0.08 9.41 10.26
C LEU A 161 1.24 10.17 10.11
N ASP A 162 2.30 9.68 10.75
CA ASP A 162 3.63 10.27 10.66
C ASP A 162 4.18 10.11 9.24
N GLN A 163 3.83 9.03 8.54
CA GLN A 163 4.17 8.86 7.13
C GLN A 163 3.39 9.77 6.18
N GLU A 164 2.19 10.25 6.52
CA GLU A 164 1.49 11.27 5.72
C GLU A 164 2.16 12.64 5.85
N GLU A 165 2.58 13.04 7.05
CA GLU A 165 3.28 14.31 7.26
C GLU A 165 4.72 14.29 6.72
N LEU A 166 5.39 13.14 6.73
CA LEU A 166 6.78 12.99 6.30
C LEU A 166 6.97 12.63 4.82
N LYS A 167 5.96 12.69 3.95
CA LYS A 167 6.13 12.25 2.56
C LYS A 167 5.50 13.16 1.50
N PRO A 168 6.31 13.97 0.80
CA PRO A 168 6.55 13.60 -0.58
C PRO A 168 7.21 12.22 -0.52
N LEU A 169 6.49 11.16 -0.89
CA LEU A 169 7.19 9.96 -1.34
C LEU A 169 8.21 10.51 -2.35
N GLU A 170 9.50 10.22 -2.20
CA GLU A 170 10.39 10.23 -3.36
C GLU A 170 9.71 9.30 -4.35
N MET A 171 8.90 9.92 -5.19
CA MET A 171 7.96 9.28 -6.06
C MET A 171 8.88 8.68 -7.09
N ILE A 172 8.91 7.35 -7.18
CA ILE A 172 9.64 6.67 -8.25
C ILE A 172 9.14 7.32 -9.54
N LYS A 173 10.02 8.10 -10.16
CA LYS A 173 9.79 8.74 -11.43
C LYS A 173 10.15 7.75 -12.52
N GLU A 174 9.73 8.06 -13.72
CA GLU A 174 10.12 7.31 -14.91
C GLU A 174 11.65 7.22 -15.05
N GLU A 175 12.37 8.30 -14.74
CA GLU A 175 13.84 8.37 -14.75
C GLU A 175 14.53 7.42 -13.75
N ASP A 176 13.80 6.96 -12.72
CA ASP A 176 14.30 6.01 -11.72
C ASP A 176 14.15 4.54 -12.17
N ILE A 177 13.44 4.28 -13.28
CA ILE A 177 13.22 2.93 -13.80
C ILE A 177 14.28 2.60 -14.85
N GLN A 178 15.07 1.56 -14.58
CA GLN A 178 16.14 1.11 -15.47
C GLN A 178 16.02 -0.38 -15.77
N LEU A 179 16.26 -0.75 -17.04
CA LEU A 179 16.43 -2.13 -17.43
C LEU A 179 17.79 -2.64 -16.92
N VAL A 180 17.76 -3.50 -15.90
CA VAL A 180 18.99 -4.04 -15.28
C VAL A 180 19.56 -5.20 -16.08
N CYS A 181 18.72 -6.05 -16.68
CA CYS A 181 19.16 -7.23 -17.40
C CYS A 181 18.12 -7.64 -18.45
N TYR A 182 18.62 -8.02 -19.63
CA TYR A 182 17.87 -8.71 -20.68
C TYR A 182 18.75 -9.82 -21.25
N GLN A 183 18.28 -11.07 -21.20
CA GLN A 183 19.04 -12.22 -21.69
C GLN A 183 18.67 -12.50 -23.14
N TRP A 184 19.69 -12.53 -23.99
CA TRP A 184 19.61 -12.89 -25.40
C TRP A 184 20.79 -13.82 -25.73
N PHE A 185 20.54 -14.89 -26.49
CA PHE A 185 21.58 -15.81 -26.95
C PHE A 185 22.01 -15.41 -28.35
N ASN A 186 23.24 -14.91 -28.46
CA ASN A 186 23.84 -14.51 -29.74
C ASN A 186 23.90 -15.72 -30.70
N PRO A 187 23.52 -15.57 -31.98
CA PRO A 187 23.65 -16.63 -32.98
C PRO A 187 25.04 -17.00 -33.48
N GLU A 188 26.10 -16.39 -32.94
CA GLU A 188 27.49 -16.62 -33.39
C GLU A 188 28.16 -17.80 -32.70
#